data_AF-A0A353E304-F1
#
_entry.id   AF-A0A353E304-F1
#
_cell.length_a   1.000
_cell.length_b   1.000
_cell.length_c   1.000
_cell.angle_alpha   90.00
_cell.angle_beta   90.00
_cell.angle_gamma   90.00
#
_symmetry.space_group_name_H-M   'P 1'
#
loop_
_entity.id
_entity.type
_entity.pdbx_description
1 polymer ?
#
loop_
_entity_poly.entity_id
_entity_poly.type
_entity_poly.pdbx_seq_one_letter_code
_entity_poly.pdbx_strand_id
1 'polypeptide(L)'
;KFKGNFDRIFMMGVSPVTLDDVTSGYNVGWNISIKPEFDEMLGFSTKDVVDMFTYYKEHGSIPADSDIEAIVNDMKPWYDNYCFAKQALAKKVRMFNCDMVLYYLRNYMDYGHAPEQMIDPNTKTDYGKMKKLLQFDKLDGERKGIIHKIAEEGQIVAQLEEQFSAYQIPKAEIFPSLLFYYGMLTIKGTRGSKLILGIPNNNVRKQYYGYLEEEYQAKSYVDTNKLTDYYYDMAYDGKWEEGLQFMADAYAKVSSVRDGIESERNLQGFFMAYLNLNDYYITAPELELSHGYCDFFLLPDHTHYASQHSYILELKVLSKKEFDEESKDAFHEDGTPKTKAEKQWDEAVEQIKRYAEAPRVEALRQGTTLHKIIMQFKGWELARMEEV
;
A
#
# COMPACT_ATOMS: atom_id res chain seq x y z
N LYS A 1 22.29 -52.39 -10.58
CA LYS A 1 21.38 -51.45 -9.89
C LYS A 1 21.84 -50.04 -10.21
N PHE A 2 21.02 -49.24 -10.90
CA PHE A 2 21.30 -47.83 -11.10
C PHE A 2 21.22 -47.14 -9.74
N LYS A 3 22.31 -46.49 -9.30
CA LYS A 3 22.32 -45.71 -8.06
C LYS A 3 22.05 -44.27 -8.49
N GLY A 4 20.87 -43.74 -8.18
CA GLY A 4 20.58 -42.33 -8.42
C GLY A 4 21.62 -41.48 -7.66
N ASN A 5 22.11 -40.40 -8.29
CA ASN A 5 23.14 -39.54 -7.69
C ASN A 5 22.64 -38.76 -6.47
N PHE A 6 21.31 -38.69 -6.25
CA PHE A 6 20.69 -37.97 -5.14
C PHE A 6 19.47 -38.76 -4.63
N ASP A 7 19.34 -38.86 -3.29
CA ASP A 7 18.20 -39.51 -2.63
C ASP A 7 17.05 -38.52 -2.35
N ARG A 8 17.35 -37.23 -2.20
CA ARG A 8 16.40 -36.13 -1.98
C ARG A 8 16.92 -34.84 -2.60
N ILE A 9 16.04 -34.01 -3.15
CA ILE A 9 16.37 -32.71 -3.72
C ILE A 9 15.51 -31.65 -3.03
N PHE A 10 16.14 -30.61 -2.51
CA PHE A 10 15.47 -29.43 -2.00
C PHE A 10 15.67 -28.29 -3.01
N MET A 11 14.58 -27.68 -3.44
CA MET A 11 14.59 -26.60 -4.43
C MET A 11 13.98 -25.35 -3.81
N MET A 12 14.65 -24.23 -4.00
CA MET A 12 14.16 -22.90 -3.63
C MET A 12 13.98 -22.08 -4.89
N GLY A 13 12.92 -21.28 -4.94
CA GLY A 13 12.59 -20.45 -6.09
C GLY A 13 11.41 -19.53 -5.77
N VAL A 14 11.13 -18.63 -6.72
CA VAL A 14 10.16 -17.52 -6.52
C VAL A 14 8.72 -17.92 -6.85
N SER A 15 8.50 -18.88 -7.74
CA SER A 15 7.14 -19.28 -8.16
C SER A 15 7.01 -20.81 -8.20
N PRO A 16 5.90 -21.38 -7.70
CA PRO A 16 5.66 -22.82 -7.71
C PRO A 16 5.12 -23.26 -9.08
N VAL A 17 5.87 -22.95 -10.15
CA VAL A 17 5.60 -23.51 -11.47
C VAL A 17 5.96 -24.99 -11.40
N THR A 18 5.02 -25.85 -11.75
CA THR A 18 5.25 -27.30 -11.76
C THR A 18 6.41 -27.64 -12.69
N LEU A 19 7.46 -28.25 -12.15
CA LEU A 19 8.64 -28.68 -12.91
C LEU A 19 8.35 -29.83 -13.88
N ASP A 20 7.16 -30.43 -13.78
CA ASP A 20 6.64 -31.46 -14.69
C ASP A 20 6.60 -30.95 -16.15
N ASP A 21 6.43 -29.64 -16.35
CA ASP A 21 6.50 -28.98 -17.66
C ASP A 21 7.94 -28.84 -18.18
N VAL A 22 8.95 -28.97 -17.31
CA VAL A 22 10.38 -28.84 -17.64
C VAL A 22 11.03 -30.23 -17.79
N THR A 23 10.67 -31.19 -16.93
CA THR A 23 11.10 -32.59 -17.02
C THR A 23 10.07 -33.53 -16.38
N SER A 24 9.75 -34.65 -17.03
CA SER A 24 8.75 -35.65 -16.60
C SER A 24 9.07 -36.40 -15.29
N GLY A 25 10.17 -36.04 -14.61
CA GLY A 25 10.66 -36.69 -13.39
C GLY A 25 10.25 -36.01 -12.09
N TYR A 26 9.57 -34.86 -12.13
CA TYR A 26 9.27 -34.04 -10.95
C TYR A 26 7.83 -34.10 -10.44
N ASN A 27 7.00 -35.00 -10.99
CA ASN A 27 5.60 -35.21 -10.59
C ASN A 27 5.44 -35.74 -9.14
N VAL A 28 6.52 -35.82 -8.37
CA VAL A 28 6.61 -36.29 -6.98
C VAL A 28 7.05 -35.17 -6.03
N GLY A 29 7.16 -33.92 -6.51
CA GLY A 29 7.55 -32.77 -5.69
C GLY A 29 6.45 -32.37 -4.70
N TRP A 30 6.83 -32.13 -3.44
CA TRP A 30 5.93 -31.56 -2.43
C TRP A 30 6.20 -30.06 -2.29
N ASN A 31 5.18 -29.23 -2.49
CA ASN A 31 5.27 -27.84 -2.07
C ASN A 31 5.17 -27.79 -0.53
N ILE A 32 6.19 -27.22 0.10
CA ILE A 32 6.25 -27.06 1.56
C ILE A 32 6.26 -25.59 1.99
N SER A 33 6.25 -24.64 1.06
CA SER A 33 6.42 -23.21 1.34
C SER A 33 5.28 -22.61 2.15
N ILE A 34 4.09 -23.21 2.11
CA ILE A 34 2.91 -22.74 2.86
C ILE A 34 2.64 -23.58 4.12
N LYS A 35 3.56 -24.48 4.48
CA LYS A 35 3.45 -25.29 5.69
C LYS A 35 3.88 -24.48 6.91
N PRO A 36 3.16 -24.56 8.05
CA PRO A 36 3.43 -23.72 9.21
C PRO A 36 4.79 -23.95 9.87
N GLU A 37 5.41 -25.10 9.65
CA GLU A 37 6.77 -25.41 10.12
C GLU A 37 7.85 -24.64 9.36
N PHE A 38 7.54 -24.16 8.15
CA PHE A 38 8.46 -23.46 7.25
C PHE A 38 8.15 -21.96 7.14
N ASP A 39 7.09 -21.47 7.78
CA ASP A 39 6.67 -20.07 7.75
C ASP A 39 7.80 -19.11 8.18
N GLU A 40 8.55 -19.51 9.21
CA GLU A 40 9.66 -18.72 9.78
C GLU A 40 10.96 -18.86 8.97
N MET A 41 11.04 -19.79 8.00
CA MET A 41 12.22 -19.95 7.14
C MET A 41 12.25 -18.96 5.96
N LEU A 42 11.13 -18.26 5.71
CA LEU A 42 10.94 -17.41 4.53
C LEU A 42 11.22 -15.92 4.79
N GLY A 43 11.70 -15.58 5.99
CA GLY A 43 12.10 -14.23 6.36
C GLY A 43 12.87 -14.21 7.67
N PHE A 44 13.12 -13.02 8.21
CA PHE A 44 13.65 -12.87 9.56
C PHE A 44 12.52 -12.64 10.55
N SER A 45 12.48 -13.38 11.65
CA SER A 45 11.59 -13.05 12.76
C SER A 45 12.06 -11.78 13.46
N THR A 46 11.19 -11.14 14.25
CA THR A 46 11.62 -10.01 15.11
C THR A 46 12.81 -10.38 16.00
N LYS A 47 12.88 -11.65 16.46
CA LYS A 47 13.99 -12.15 17.25
C LYS A 47 15.29 -12.16 16.43
N ASP A 48 15.26 -12.66 15.21
CA ASP A 48 16.44 -12.69 14.34
C ASP A 48 16.96 -11.28 14.05
N VAL A 49 16.06 -10.33 13.81
CA VAL A 49 16.43 -8.92 13.59
C VAL A 49 17.08 -8.32 14.85
N VAL A 50 16.47 -8.51 16.03
CA VAL A 50 17.04 -8.01 17.30
C VAL A 50 18.41 -8.64 17.58
N ASP A 51 18.52 -9.96 17.44
CA ASP A 51 19.77 -10.69 17.69
C ASP A 51 20.87 -10.21 16.72
N MET A 52 20.54 -9.99 15.45
CA MET A 52 21.47 -9.49 14.44
C MET A 52 21.96 -8.07 14.75
N PHE A 53 21.07 -7.11 15.02
CA PHE A 53 21.48 -5.74 15.33
C PHE A 53 22.25 -5.66 16.66
N THR A 54 21.87 -6.46 17.65
CA THR A 54 22.60 -6.58 18.92
C THR A 54 24.02 -7.07 18.68
N TYR A 55 24.20 -8.13 17.88
CA TYR A 55 25.51 -8.65 17.53
C TYR A 55 26.41 -7.57 16.91
N TYR A 56 25.92 -6.82 15.91
CA TYR A 56 26.73 -5.77 15.27
C TYR A 56 27.01 -4.59 16.21
N LYS A 57 26.09 -4.28 17.13
CA LYS A 57 26.32 -3.28 18.18
C LYS A 57 27.44 -3.70 19.13
N GLU A 58 27.40 -4.94 19.62
CA GLU A 58 28.40 -5.49 20.55
C GLU A 58 29.81 -5.55 19.95
N HIS A 59 29.89 -5.72 18.62
CA HIS A 59 31.15 -5.72 17.87
C HIS A 59 31.58 -4.33 17.37
N GLY A 60 30.89 -3.27 17.81
CA GLY A 60 31.23 -1.88 17.45
C GLY A 60 31.06 -1.54 15.97
N SER A 61 30.21 -2.29 15.25
CA SER A 61 29.91 -2.06 13.83
C SER A 61 28.76 -1.09 13.62
N ILE A 62 27.96 -0.80 14.65
CA ILE A 62 26.97 0.28 14.67
C ILE A 62 27.15 1.11 15.96
N PRO A 63 26.62 2.36 16.05
CA PRO A 63 26.83 3.23 17.21
C PRO A 63 26.46 2.59 18.55
N ALA A 64 27.30 2.78 19.57
CA ALA A 64 27.14 2.13 20.88
C ALA A 64 25.88 2.60 21.64
N ASP A 65 25.37 3.78 21.33
CA ASP A 65 24.14 4.37 21.86
C ASP A 65 22.88 4.01 21.06
N SER A 66 23.01 3.22 19.97
CA SER A 66 21.87 2.76 19.17
C SER A 66 20.81 2.06 20.01
N ASP A 67 19.58 2.53 19.96
CA ASP A 67 18.42 1.85 20.55
C ASP A 67 17.89 0.79 19.56
N ILE A 68 18.19 -0.48 19.85
CA ILE A 68 17.79 -1.60 18.99
C ILE A 68 16.27 -1.75 18.92
N GLU A 69 15.56 -1.44 20.00
CA GLU A 69 14.09 -1.54 19.99
C GLU A 69 13.48 -0.45 19.11
N ALA A 70 14.00 0.78 19.20
CA ALA A 70 13.60 1.87 18.31
C ALA A 70 13.89 1.55 16.83
N ILE A 71 15.08 1.03 16.53
CA ILE A 71 15.48 0.60 15.18
C ILE A 71 14.52 -0.46 14.62
N VAL A 72 14.21 -1.47 15.41
CA VAL A 72 13.29 -2.54 14.98
C VAL A 72 11.87 -2.00 14.81
N ASN A 73 11.42 -1.10 15.67
CA ASN A 73 10.10 -0.48 15.55
C ASN A 73 9.98 0.41 14.31
N ASP A 74 11.06 1.08 13.91
CA ASP A 74 11.12 1.86 12.67
C ASP A 74 11.05 0.97 11.42
N MET A 75 11.70 -0.20 11.43
CA MET A 75 11.64 -1.16 10.30
C MET A 75 10.28 -1.85 10.16
N LYS A 76 9.52 -2.03 11.25
CA LYS A 76 8.28 -2.85 11.26
C LYS A 76 7.25 -2.43 10.19
N PRO A 77 6.83 -1.15 10.09
CA PRO A 77 5.85 -0.74 9.09
C PRO A 77 6.32 -0.96 7.64
N TRP A 78 7.63 -1.01 7.42
CA TRP A 78 8.24 -1.07 6.10
C TRP A 78 8.54 -2.47 5.62
N TYR A 79 8.99 -3.37 6.50
CA TYR A 79 9.58 -4.65 6.09
C TYR A 79 8.93 -5.89 6.70
N ASP A 80 8.15 -5.75 7.78
CA ASP A 80 7.53 -6.85 8.53
C ASP A 80 6.16 -7.27 7.92
N ASN A 81 5.40 -8.05 8.70
CA ASN A 81 4.00 -8.41 8.54
C ASN A 81 3.73 -9.54 7.53
N TYR A 82 4.76 -10.27 7.12
CA TYR A 82 4.57 -11.46 6.29
C TYR A 82 4.11 -12.68 7.12
N CYS A 83 3.12 -13.39 6.59
CA CYS A 83 2.59 -14.69 7.01
C CYS A 83 2.35 -15.54 5.75
N PHE A 84 2.98 -16.70 5.67
CA PHE A 84 2.98 -17.56 4.47
C PHE A 84 2.14 -18.83 4.64
N ALA A 85 1.87 -19.23 5.88
CA ALA A 85 1.00 -20.36 6.20
C ALA A 85 -0.32 -19.93 6.85
N LYS A 86 -1.45 -20.47 6.40
CA LYS A 86 -2.78 -20.20 7.00
C LYS A 86 -2.80 -20.47 8.51
N GLN A 87 -2.15 -21.55 8.94
CA GLN A 87 -2.08 -21.96 10.35
C GLN A 87 -1.17 -21.02 11.16
N ALA A 88 -0.25 -20.29 10.52
CA ALA A 88 0.61 -19.30 11.19
C ALA A 88 -0.15 -18.00 11.52
N LEU A 89 -1.37 -17.80 11.01
CA LEU A 89 -2.24 -16.71 11.47
C LEU A 89 -2.51 -16.75 12.98
N ALA A 90 -2.54 -17.96 13.57
CA ALA A 90 -2.70 -18.14 15.01
C ALA A 90 -1.43 -17.79 15.81
N LYS A 91 -0.27 -17.72 15.16
CA LYS A 91 0.98 -17.26 15.76
C LYS A 91 1.01 -15.73 15.74
N LYS A 92 1.68 -15.12 16.73
CA LYS A 92 1.97 -13.68 16.75
C LYS A 92 3.18 -13.31 15.89
N VAL A 93 4.06 -14.26 15.61
CA VAL A 93 5.31 -14.03 14.88
C VAL A 93 4.98 -13.68 13.43
N ARG A 94 5.62 -12.63 12.91
CA ARG A 94 5.58 -12.21 11.52
C ARG A 94 7.00 -12.08 11.00
N MET A 95 7.14 -12.26 9.70
CA MET A 95 8.42 -12.28 9.03
C MET A 95 8.73 -10.92 8.42
N PHE A 96 9.98 -10.50 8.57
CA PHE A 96 10.59 -9.40 7.86
C PHE A 96 11.15 -9.87 6.52
N ASN A 97 11.08 -9.02 5.51
CA ASN A 97 11.83 -9.18 4.28
C ASN A 97 13.35 -9.10 4.56
N CYS A 98 14.08 -10.17 4.27
CA CYS A 98 15.51 -10.26 4.59
C CYS A 98 16.35 -9.20 3.88
N ASP A 99 16.13 -8.97 2.59
CA ASP A 99 16.93 -8.04 1.79
C ASP A 99 16.80 -6.61 2.33
N MET A 100 15.58 -6.21 2.68
CA MET A 100 15.32 -4.89 3.25
C MET A 100 15.95 -4.70 4.64
N VAL A 101 15.89 -5.72 5.50
CA VAL A 101 16.56 -5.66 6.81
C VAL A 101 18.08 -5.53 6.65
N LEU A 102 18.68 -6.28 5.71
CA LEU A 102 20.11 -6.20 5.44
C LEU A 102 20.51 -4.85 4.85
N TYR A 103 19.67 -4.28 3.98
CA TYR A 103 19.85 -2.92 3.46
C TYR A 103 19.85 -1.88 4.59
N TYR A 104 18.87 -1.96 5.49
CA TYR A 104 18.76 -1.04 6.63
C TYR A 104 19.94 -1.19 7.60
N LEU A 105 20.32 -2.43 7.94
CA LEU A 105 21.48 -2.71 8.79
C LEU A 105 22.76 -2.14 8.20
N ARG A 106 22.97 -2.30 6.89
CA ARG A 106 24.15 -1.76 6.20
C ARG A 106 24.23 -0.24 6.31
N ASN A 107 23.11 0.48 6.22
CA ASN A 107 23.09 1.93 6.40
C ASN A 107 23.51 2.32 7.83
N TYR A 108 23.05 1.59 8.84
CA TYR A 108 23.51 1.78 10.22
C TYR A 108 25.00 1.51 10.39
N MET A 109 25.56 0.52 9.68
CA MET A 109 26.99 0.23 9.72
C MET A 109 27.83 1.31 9.02
N ASP A 110 27.36 1.83 7.90
CA ASP A 110 28.09 2.80 7.09
C ASP A 110 27.97 4.23 7.63
N TYR A 111 26.81 4.62 8.17
CA TYR A 111 26.48 6.01 8.54
C TYR A 111 25.99 6.19 9.98
N GLY A 112 25.65 5.10 10.68
CA GLY A 112 25.15 5.17 12.05
C GLY A 112 23.68 5.55 12.20
N HIS A 113 22.91 5.61 11.10
CA HIS A 113 21.49 5.93 11.12
C HIS A 113 20.70 5.17 10.05
N ALA A 114 19.37 5.31 10.10
CA ALA A 114 18.45 4.72 9.14
C ALA A 114 18.71 5.22 7.70
N PRO A 115 18.43 4.43 6.66
CA PRO A 115 18.46 4.93 5.29
C PRO A 115 17.42 6.04 5.12
N GLU A 116 17.80 7.16 4.48
CA GLU A 116 16.83 8.20 4.10
C GLU A 116 15.76 7.65 3.13
N GLN A 117 16.15 6.75 2.24
CA GLN A 117 15.23 6.01 1.37
C GLN A 117 14.94 4.64 1.97
N MET A 118 13.76 4.48 2.55
CA MET A 118 13.35 3.21 3.17
C MET A 118 13.18 2.03 2.21
N ILE A 119 13.38 2.22 0.90
CA ILE A 119 13.34 1.14 -0.10
C ILE A 119 14.70 1.09 -0.79
N ASP A 120 15.36 -0.08 -0.78
CA ASP A 120 16.63 -0.26 -1.47
C ASP A 120 16.44 0.02 -2.98
N PRO A 121 17.15 1.02 -3.55
CA PRO A 121 17.09 1.31 -4.98
C PRO A 121 17.44 0.12 -5.88
N ASN A 122 18.22 -0.86 -5.38
CA ASN A 122 18.57 -2.07 -6.12
C ASN A 122 17.39 -3.05 -6.25
N THR A 123 16.42 -2.97 -5.35
CA THR A 123 15.16 -3.73 -5.42
C THR A 123 14.13 -3.10 -6.37
N LYS A 124 14.43 -1.97 -7.02
CA LYS A 124 13.64 -1.47 -8.17
C LYS A 124 13.55 -2.49 -9.31
N THR A 125 14.40 -3.51 -9.34
CA THR A 125 14.24 -4.66 -10.26
C THR A 125 12.98 -5.49 -9.98
N ASP A 126 12.42 -5.43 -8.77
CA ASP A 126 11.17 -6.09 -8.36
C ASP A 126 9.92 -5.39 -8.90
N TYR A 127 9.99 -4.07 -9.11
CA TYR A 127 9.02 -3.32 -9.92
C TYR A 127 8.86 -3.92 -11.33
N GLY A 128 10.00 -4.28 -11.94
CA GLY A 128 10.05 -4.99 -13.20
C GLY A 128 9.37 -6.36 -13.14
N LYS A 129 9.30 -7.02 -11.98
CA LYS A 129 8.62 -8.31 -11.82
C LYS A 129 7.10 -8.15 -11.95
N MET A 130 6.49 -7.16 -11.29
CA MET A 130 5.05 -6.89 -11.44
C MET A 130 4.70 -6.57 -12.91
N LYS A 131 5.52 -5.73 -13.56
CA LYS A 131 5.36 -5.39 -14.98
C LYS A 131 5.51 -6.61 -15.88
N LYS A 132 6.51 -7.47 -15.65
CA LYS A 132 6.68 -8.75 -16.37
C LYS A 132 5.52 -9.71 -16.13
N LEU A 133 4.98 -9.78 -14.92
CA LEU A 133 3.78 -10.59 -14.64
C LEU A 133 2.61 -10.08 -15.48
N LEU A 134 2.45 -8.77 -15.61
CA LEU A 134 1.40 -8.13 -16.40
C LEU A 134 1.65 -8.14 -17.92
N GLN A 135 2.85 -8.45 -18.41
CA GLN A 135 3.08 -8.65 -19.86
C GLN A 135 2.26 -9.81 -20.43
N PHE A 136 1.85 -10.74 -19.57
CA PHE A 136 0.95 -11.85 -19.94
C PHE A 136 -0.53 -11.49 -19.81
N ASP A 137 -0.88 -10.26 -19.44
CA ASP A 137 -2.28 -9.84 -19.43
C ASP A 137 -2.83 -9.89 -20.85
N LYS A 138 -4.01 -10.49 -20.99
CA LYS A 138 -4.70 -10.51 -22.28
C LYS A 138 -5.27 -9.13 -22.54
N LEU A 139 -5.67 -8.89 -23.79
CA LEU A 139 -6.25 -7.61 -24.24
C LEU A 139 -7.53 -7.19 -23.48
N ASP A 140 -8.06 -8.01 -22.58
CA ASP A 140 -9.26 -7.75 -21.77
C ASP A 140 -9.00 -7.03 -20.44
N GLY A 141 -7.76 -6.96 -19.95
CA GLY A 141 -7.37 -6.13 -18.80
C GLY A 141 -7.81 -6.63 -17.42
N GLU A 142 -8.16 -7.92 -17.28
CA GLU A 142 -8.64 -8.49 -16.01
C GLU A 142 -7.58 -8.41 -14.89
N ARG A 143 -6.30 -8.59 -15.22
CA ARG A 143 -5.23 -8.55 -14.20
C ARG A 143 -4.93 -7.15 -13.74
N LYS A 144 -5.03 -6.14 -14.61
CA LYS A 144 -5.02 -4.74 -14.20
C LYS A 144 -6.15 -4.45 -13.21
N GLY A 145 -7.36 -4.94 -13.47
CA GLY A 145 -8.48 -4.82 -12.54
C GLY A 145 -8.19 -5.41 -11.16
N ILE A 146 -7.47 -6.53 -11.10
CA ILE A 146 -7.01 -7.13 -9.84
C ILE A 146 -6.01 -6.22 -9.11
N ILE A 147 -5.04 -5.61 -9.80
CA ILE A 147 -4.09 -4.67 -9.20
C ILE A 147 -4.80 -3.45 -8.64
N HIS A 148 -5.69 -2.83 -9.41
CA HIS A 148 -6.50 -1.70 -8.96
C HIS A 148 -7.26 -2.05 -7.67
N LYS A 149 -7.97 -3.19 -7.69
CA LYS A 149 -8.71 -3.65 -6.52
C LYS A 149 -7.82 -3.85 -5.29
N ILE A 150 -6.63 -4.44 -5.45
CA ILE A 150 -5.70 -4.67 -4.33
C ILE A 150 -5.13 -3.34 -3.81
N ALA A 151 -4.79 -2.42 -4.71
CA ALA A 151 -4.24 -1.11 -4.34
C ALA A 151 -5.27 -0.25 -3.60
N GLU A 152 -6.54 -0.36 -3.98
CA GLU A 152 -7.69 0.32 -3.37
C GLU A 152 -8.09 -0.34 -2.04
N GLU A 153 -8.43 -1.64 -2.04
CA GLU A 153 -8.96 -2.34 -0.85
C GLU A 153 -7.85 -2.82 0.11
N GLY A 154 -6.58 -2.72 -0.28
CA GLY A 154 -5.42 -3.25 0.45
C GLY A 154 -5.36 -4.79 0.54
N GLN A 155 -6.34 -5.48 -0.04
CA GLN A 155 -6.50 -6.93 0.04
C GLN A 155 -7.37 -7.50 -1.09
N ILE A 156 -7.33 -8.83 -1.24
CA ILE A 156 -8.18 -9.60 -2.15
C ILE A 156 -8.53 -10.96 -1.53
N VAL A 157 -9.76 -11.41 -1.75
CA VAL A 157 -10.16 -12.78 -1.44
C VAL A 157 -9.88 -13.67 -2.64
N ALA A 158 -9.00 -14.66 -2.47
CA ALA A 158 -8.61 -15.56 -3.55
C ALA A 158 -8.42 -17.00 -3.06
N GLN A 159 -8.48 -17.94 -4.01
CA GLN A 159 -7.96 -19.28 -3.81
C GLN A 159 -6.45 -19.22 -4.04
N LEU A 160 -5.66 -19.73 -3.09
CA LEU A 160 -4.21 -19.86 -3.27
C LEU A 160 -3.93 -21.22 -3.91
N GLU A 161 -3.43 -21.18 -5.13
CA GLU A 161 -3.03 -22.36 -5.88
C GLU A 161 -1.61 -22.75 -5.47
N GLU A 162 -1.46 -23.92 -4.86
CA GLU A 162 -0.16 -24.39 -4.38
C GLU A 162 0.82 -24.71 -5.51
N GLN A 163 0.28 -25.07 -6.69
CA GLN A 163 1.04 -25.45 -7.87
C GLN A 163 0.21 -25.13 -9.12
N PHE A 164 0.88 -24.66 -10.17
CA PHE A 164 0.24 -24.41 -11.47
C PHE A 164 1.26 -24.58 -12.60
N SER A 165 0.76 -24.95 -13.78
CA SER A 165 1.59 -25.12 -14.98
C SER A 165 1.98 -23.77 -15.58
N ALA A 166 3.03 -23.75 -16.42
CA ALA A 166 3.48 -22.54 -17.08
C ALA A 166 2.37 -21.90 -17.95
N TYR A 167 1.50 -22.73 -18.54
CA TYR A 167 0.36 -22.30 -19.35
C TYR A 167 -0.76 -21.61 -18.55
N GLN A 168 -0.80 -21.83 -17.23
CA GLN A 168 -1.77 -21.20 -16.35
C GLN A 168 -1.34 -19.81 -15.86
N ILE A 169 -0.05 -19.45 -15.97
CA ILE A 169 0.50 -18.15 -15.53
C ILE A 169 -0.27 -16.94 -16.09
N PRO A 170 -0.69 -16.91 -17.37
CA PRO A 170 -1.45 -15.78 -17.91
C PRO A 170 -2.89 -15.65 -17.38
N LYS A 171 -3.43 -16.66 -16.69
CA LYS A 171 -4.83 -16.65 -16.25
C LYS A 171 -5.04 -15.72 -15.05
N ALA A 172 -6.08 -14.89 -15.10
CA ALA A 172 -6.41 -13.97 -14.01
C ALA A 172 -6.65 -14.66 -12.66
N GLU A 173 -7.23 -15.87 -12.67
CA GLU A 173 -7.46 -16.68 -11.46
C GLU A 173 -6.18 -17.11 -10.72
N ILE A 174 -5.06 -17.25 -11.44
CA ILE A 174 -3.75 -17.60 -10.87
C ILE A 174 -3.01 -16.37 -10.38
N PHE A 175 -3.38 -15.19 -10.85
CA PHE A 175 -2.63 -13.98 -10.61
C PHE A 175 -2.48 -13.60 -9.12
N PRO A 176 -3.52 -13.71 -8.26
CA PRO A 176 -3.34 -13.51 -6.82
C PRO A 176 -2.32 -14.46 -6.19
N SER A 177 -2.26 -15.72 -6.65
CA SER A 177 -1.27 -16.69 -6.19
C SER A 177 0.15 -16.28 -6.62
N LEU A 178 0.32 -15.82 -7.86
CA LEU A 178 1.61 -15.28 -8.33
C LEU A 178 2.05 -14.08 -7.48
N LEU A 179 1.15 -13.13 -7.20
CA LEU A 179 1.47 -11.98 -6.35
C LEU A 179 1.90 -12.42 -4.94
N PHE A 180 1.23 -13.43 -4.36
CA PHE A 180 1.63 -14.01 -3.07
C PHE A 180 3.05 -14.61 -3.11
N TYR A 181 3.35 -15.48 -4.08
CA TYR A 181 4.66 -16.13 -4.16
C TYR A 181 5.81 -15.15 -4.48
N TYR A 182 5.50 -14.04 -5.15
CA TYR A 182 6.44 -12.94 -5.38
C TYR A 182 6.63 -12.03 -4.16
N GLY A 183 5.96 -12.28 -3.04
CA GLY A 183 6.05 -11.46 -1.83
C GLY A 183 5.29 -10.13 -1.93
N MET A 184 4.41 -9.98 -2.92
CA MET A 184 3.56 -8.80 -3.12
C MET A 184 2.27 -8.88 -2.30
N LEU A 185 1.88 -10.09 -1.90
CA LEU A 185 0.76 -10.34 -1.01
C LEU A 185 1.17 -11.30 0.11
N THR A 186 0.45 -11.23 1.21
CA THR A 186 0.61 -12.12 2.35
C THR A 186 -0.73 -12.55 2.93
N ILE A 187 -0.77 -13.64 3.70
CA ILE A 187 -2.02 -14.12 4.29
C ILE A 187 -2.39 -13.22 5.47
N LYS A 188 -3.53 -12.52 5.39
CA LYS A 188 -4.07 -11.72 6.50
C LYS A 188 -5.25 -12.38 7.21
N GLY A 189 -5.92 -13.31 6.56
CA GLY A 189 -7.09 -13.95 7.12
C GLY A 189 -7.68 -15.04 6.24
N THR A 190 -8.88 -15.48 6.60
CA THR A 190 -9.60 -16.52 5.85
C THR A 190 -11.04 -16.09 5.62
N ARG A 191 -11.62 -16.52 4.48
CA ARG A 191 -13.04 -16.36 4.16
C ARG A 191 -13.59 -17.70 3.69
N GLY A 192 -14.04 -18.51 4.66
CA GLY A 192 -14.47 -19.89 4.40
C GLY A 192 -13.29 -20.74 3.92
N SER A 193 -13.42 -21.31 2.72
CA SER A 193 -12.34 -22.08 2.07
C SER A 193 -11.24 -21.22 1.45
N LYS A 194 -11.52 -19.94 1.18
CA LYS A 194 -10.59 -19.01 0.53
C LYS A 194 -9.71 -18.27 1.55
N LEU A 195 -8.62 -17.69 1.07
CA LEU A 195 -7.74 -16.83 1.86
C LEU A 195 -8.05 -15.35 1.59
N ILE A 196 -7.82 -14.54 2.61
CA ILE A 196 -7.73 -13.09 2.48
C ILE A 196 -6.25 -12.76 2.35
N LEU A 197 -5.84 -12.36 1.15
CA LEU A 197 -4.48 -11.97 0.83
C LEU A 197 -4.38 -10.45 0.85
N GLY A 198 -3.40 -9.88 1.55
CA GLY A 198 -3.25 -8.42 1.67
C GLY A 198 -1.84 -7.94 1.44
N ILE A 199 -1.70 -6.64 1.19
CA ILE A 199 -0.39 -5.98 1.08
C ILE A 199 0.31 -6.06 2.45
N PRO A 200 1.53 -6.62 2.55
CA PRO A 200 2.20 -6.87 3.82
C PRO A 200 2.61 -5.56 4.53
N ASN A 201 3.30 -4.66 3.82
CA ASN A 201 3.97 -3.51 4.42
C ASN A 201 4.08 -2.32 3.44
N ASN A 202 4.66 -1.21 3.90
CA ASN A 202 4.79 0.02 3.13
C ASN A 202 5.70 -0.13 1.90
N ASN A 203 6.75 -0.96 1.97
CA ASN A 203 7.63 -1.22 0.84
C ASN A 203 6.83 -1.80 -0.35
N VAL A 204 6.07 -2.87 -0.10
CA VAL A 204 5.24 -3.47 -1.16
C VAL A 204 4.11 -2.52 -1.56
N ARG A 205 3.53 -1.76 -0.63
CA ARG A 205 2.47 -0.80 -0.94
C ARG A 205 2.94 0.28 -1.93
N LYS A 206 4.12 0.87 -1.72
CA LYS A 206 4.74 1.82 -2.67
C LYS A 206 4.94 1.19 -4.06
N GLN A 207 5.12 -0.13 -4.15
CA GLN A 207 5.21 -0.82 -5.46
C GLN A 207 3.88 -0.87 -6.22
N TYR A 208 2.77 -1.11 -5.52
CA TYR A 208 1.43 -1.03 -6.14
C TYR A 208 1.13 0.39 -6.63
N TYR A 209 1.50 1.39 -5.84
CA TYR A 209 1.14 2.77 -6.14
C TYR A 209 1.96 3.40 -7.26
N GLY A 210 3.27 3.18 -7.34
CA GLY A 210 3.99 3.68 -8.52
C GLY A 210 3.68 2.88 -9.79
N TYR A 211 3.13 1.65 -9.70
CA TYR A 211 2.51 1.02 -10.87
C TYR A 211 1.28 1.82 -11.34
N LEU A 212 0.38 2.20 -10.42
CA LEU A 212 -0.77 3.03 -10.77
C LEU A 212 -0.34 4.41 -11.29
N GLU A 213 0.68 5.01 -10.67
CA GLU A 213 1.28 6.27 -11.12
C GLU A 213 1.78 6.17 -12.57
N GLU A 214 2.57 5.13 -12.92
CA GLU A 214 2.99 4.88 -14.30
C GLU A 214 1.79 4.78 -15.26
N GLU A 215 0.72 4.09 -14.86
CA GLU A 215 -0.50 3.99 -15.67
C GLU A 215 -1.23 5.33 -15.84
N TYR A 216 -1.22 6.19 -14.83
CA TYR A 216 -1.81 7.53 -14.90
C TYR A 216 -0.93 8.48 -15.74
N GLN A 217 0.38 8.48 -15.52
CA GLN A 217 1.37 9.25 -16.28
C GLN A 217 1.32 8.92 -17.78
N ALA A 218 1.11 7.65 -18.13
CA ALA A 218 0.96 7.22 -19.52
C ALA A 218 -0.30 7.78 -20.20
N LYS A 219 -1.32 8.19 -19.42
CA LYS A 219 -2.56 8.80 -19.95
C LYS A 219 -2.44 10.33 -20.03
N SER A 220 -1.95 10.95 -18.96
CA SER A 220 -1.72 12.39 -18.90
C SER A 220 -0.53 12.66 -17.99
N TYR A 221 0.42 13.45 -18.49
CA TYR A 221 1.61 13.80 -17.74
C TYR A 221 1.26 14.67 -16.52
N VAL A 222 1.80 14.30 -15.37
CA VAL A 222 1.78 15.06 -14.13
C VAL A 222 3.21 15.38 -13.74
N ASP A 223 3.50 16.67 -13.49
CA ASP A 223 4.82 17.11 -13.05
C ASP A 223 5.05 16.74 -11.58
N THR A 224 5.68 15.59 -11.36
CA THR A 224 5.93 15.04 -10.03
C THR A 224 6.98 15.81 -9.25
N ASN A 225 7.93 16.47 -9.92
CA ASN A 225 8.91 17.34 -9.23
C ASN A 225 8.21 18.55 -8.62
N LYS A 226 7.32 19.18 -9.39
CA LYS A 226 6.51 20.28 -8.87
C LYS A 226 5.60 19.81 -7.72
N LEU A 227 5.07 18.61 -7.82
CA LEU A 227 4.25 18.01 -6.77
C LEU A 227 5.05 17.76 -5.48
N THR A 228 6.31 17.35 -5.57
CA THR A 228 7.18 17.20 -4.40
C THR A 228 7.50 18.52 -3.70
N ASP A 229 7.58 19.63 -4.45
CA ASP A 229 7.73 20.97 -3.85
C ASP A 229 6.47 21.34 -3.03
N TYR A 230 5.27 21.07 -3.57
CA TYR A 230 4.03 21.29 -2.82
C TYR A 230 3.94 20.43 -1.55
N TYR A 231 4.48 19.21 -1.58
CA TYR A 231 4.53 18.35 -0.41
C TYR A 231 5.42 18.90 0.70
N TYR A 232 6.52 19.58 0.35
CA TYR A 232 7.33 20.31 1.31
C TYR A 232 6.54 21.47 1.92
N ASP A 233 5.90 22.28 1.08
CA ASP A 233 5.10 23.43 1.51
C ASP A 233 3.95 23.00 2.44
N MET A 234 3.31 21.84 2.16
CA MET A 234 2.36 21.22 3.07
C MET A 234 3.02 20.85 4.41
N ALA A 235 4.14 20.12 4.39
CA ALA A 235 4.77 19.58 5.59
C ALA A 235 5.34 20.64 6.53
N TYR A 236 5.88 21.73 6.00
CA TYR A 236 6.63 22.72 6.78
C TYR A 236 5.91 24.07 6.92
N ASP A 237 5.13 24.49 5.91
CA ASP A 237 4.47 25.79 5.91
C ASP A 237 2.95 25.70 6.08
N GLY A 238 2.37 24.50 6.03
CA GLY A 238 0.93 24.28 6.11
C GLY A 238 0.17 24.71 4.85
N LYS A 239 0.88 25.03 3.74
CA LYS A 239 0.27 25.50 2.48
C LYS A 239 -0.20 24.31 1.66
N TRP A 240 -1.46 23.95 1.83
CA TRP A 240 -2.04 22.76 1.23
C TRP A 240 -2.87 23.02 -0.03
N GLU A 241 -3.42 24.22 -0.17
CA GLU A 241 -4.41 24.54 -1.19
C GLU A 241 -3.84 24.36 -2.61
N GLU A 242 -2.65 24.90 -2.86
CA GLU A 242 -2.01 24.82 -4.18
C GLU A 242 -1.63 23.39 -4.57
N GLY A 243 -1.17 22.59 -3.61
CA GLY A 243 -0.78 21.20 -3.83
C GLY A 243 -1.99 20.30 -4.12
N LEU A 244 -3.06 20.43 -3.33
CA LEU A 244 -4.28 19.66 -3.54
C LEU A 244 -5.03 20.09 -4.81
N GLN A 245 -5.06 21.39 -5.12
CA GLN A 245 -5.62 21.90 -6.38
C GLN A 245 -4.85 21.34 -7.58
N PHE A 246 -3.51 21.33 -7.51
CA PHE A 246 -2.68 20.76 -8.58
C PHE A 246 -3.00 19.28 -8.83
N MET A 247 -3.19 18.48 -7.76
CA MET A 247 -3.62 17.08 -7.90
C MET A 247 -5.02 16.94 -8.48
N ALA A 248 -5.98 17.78 -8.06
CA ALA A 248 -7.34 17.76 -8.59
C ALA A 248 -7.38 18.12 -10.09
N ASP A 249 -6.61 19.12 -10.52
CA ASP A 249 -6.48 19.51 -11.93
C ASP A 249 -5.84 18.39 -12.77
N ALA A 250 -4.84 17.71 -12.22
CA ALA A 250 -4.22 16.55 -12.84
C ALA A 250 -5.21 15.39 -12.98
N TYR A 251 -5.99 15.10 -11.94
CA TYR A 251 -7.04 14.09 -11.96
C TYR A 251 -8.09 14.39 -13.04
N ALA A 252 -8.55 15.64 -13.14
CA ALA A 252 -9.53 16.05 -14.14
C ALA A 252 -9.03 15.77 -15.57
N LYS A 253 -7.74 16.04 -15.86
CA LYS A 253 -7.12 15.75 -17.17
C LYS A 253 -7.01 14.26 -17.47
N VAL A 254 -6.68 13.44 -16.48
CA VAL A 254 -6.60 11.98 -16.63
C VAL A 254 -7.98 11.37 -16.83
N SER A 255 -8.98 11.86 -16.10
CA SER A 255 -10.34 11.33 -16.09
C SER A 255 -11.16 11.77 -17.30
N SER A 256 -10.93 12.97 -17.83
CA SER A 256 -11.62 13.47 -19.04
C SER A 256 -11.36 12.63 -20.30
N VAL A 257 -10.33 11.77 -20.29
CA VAL A 257 -10.01 10.86 -21.40
C VAL A 257 -10.89 9.59 -21.38
N ARG A 258 -11.61 9.32 -20.28
CA ARG A 258 -12.48 8.15 -20.10
C ARG A 258 -13.93 8.59 -19.89
N ASP A 259 -14.75 8.50 -20.92
CA ASP A 259 -16.22 8.76 -20.89
C ASP A 259 -17.03 7.76 -20.04
N GLY A 260 -16.58 7.31 -18.86
CA GLY A 260 -17.41 6.32 -18.14
C GLY A 260 -16.99 5.75 -16.80
N ILE A 261 -16.05 6.33 -16.05
CA ILE A 261 -15.86 5.90 -14.64
C ILE A 261 -15.83 7.14 -13.75
N GLU A 262 -17.02 7.71 -13.56
CA GLU A 262 -17.35 8.64 -12.48
C GLU A 262 -17.52 7.80 -11.19
N SER A 263 -16.42 7.46 -10.52
CA SER A 263 -16.49 6.83 -9.21
C SER A 263 -15.45 7.41 -8.25
N GLU A 264 -15.88 7.62 -7.01
CA GLU A 264 -15.05 8.01 -5.87
C GLU A 264 -13.81 7.12 -5.71
N ARG A 265 -13.93 5.83 -6.07
CA ARG A 265 -12.84 4.86 -6.06
C ARG A 265 -11.71 5.20 -7.04
N ASN A 266 -12.04 5.66 -8.25
CA ASN A 266 -11.04 6.07 -9.23
C ASN A 266 -10.28 7.31 -8.74
N LEU A 267 -10.99 8.25 -8.11
CA LEU A 267 -10.40 9.42 -7.48
C LEU A 267 -9.45 9.02 -6.33
N GLN A 268 -9.90 8.17 -5.41
CA GLN A 268 -9.07 7.66 -4.32
C GLN A 268 -7.82 6.94 -4.84
N GLY A 269 -7.95 6.07 -5.84
CA GLY A 269 -6.80 5.38 -6.45
C GLY A 269 -5.77 6.34 -7.06
N PHE A 270 -6.23 7.41 -7.71
CA PHE A 270 -5.37 8.46 -8.23
C PHE A 270 -4.65 9.22 -7.11
N PHE A 271 -5.40 9.72 -6.13
CA PHE A 271 -4.83 10.45 -5.00
C PHE A 271 -3.85 9.57 -4.22
N MET A 272 -4.16 8.29 -4.00
CA MET A 272 -3.25 7.33 -3.37
C MET A 272 -1.95 7.19 -4.18
N ALA A 273 -2.02 7.02 -5.50
CA ALA A 273 -0.84 6.87 -6.33
C ALA A 273 0.13 8.05 -6.19
N TYR A 274 -0.40 9.28 -6.23
CA TYR A 274 0.42 10.49 -6.18
C TYR A 274 0.84 10.89 -4.76
N LEU A 275 -0.03 10.77 -3.75
CA LEU A 275 0.32 11.05 -2.35
C LEU A 275 1.42 10.13 -1.81
N ASN A 276 1.59 8.93 -2.37
CA ASN A 276 2.68 8.03 -1.99
C ASN A 276 4.06 8.41 -2.57
N LEU A 277 4.13 9.42 -3.44
CA LEU A 277 5.40 10.07 -3.83
C LEU A 277 5.94 10.98 -2.73
N ASN A 278 5.12 11.31 -1.73
CA ASN A 278 5.51 12.13 -0.61
C ASN A 278 6.38 11.33 0.38
N ASP A 279 7.53 11.89 0.76
CA ASP A 279 8.44 11.31 1.75
C ASP A 279 8.19 11.84 3.17
N TYR A 280 7.52 12.98 3.33
CA TYR A 280 7.20 13.59 4.63
C TYR A 280 6.04 12.91 5.35
N TYR A 281 5.24 12.12 4.63
CA TYR A 281 4.10 11.42 5.20
C TYR A 281 4.06 9.93 4.87
N ILE A 282 3.66 9.15 5.85
CA ILE A 282 3.16 7.79 5.65
C ILE A 282 1.66 7.92 5.32
N THR A 283 1.31 7.74 4.05
CA THR A 283 -0.09 7.70 3.64
C THR A 283 -0.72 6.39 4.11
N ALA A 284 -1.65 6.48 5.07
CA ALA A 284 -2.45 5.34 5.51
C ALA A 284 -3.82 5.38 4.81
N PRO A 285 -4.10 4.46 3.87
CA PRO A 285 -5.47 4.25 3.40
C PRO A 285 -6.32 3.75 4.56
N GLU A 286 -7.48 4.36 4.75
CA GLU A 286 -8.54 3.80 5.60
C GLU A 286 -8.02 3.38 6.98
N LEU A 287 -7.44 4.32 7.73
CA LEU A 287 -7.08 4.04 9.13
C LEU A 287 -8.38 3.69 9.87
N GLU A 288 -8.51 2.43 10.32
CA GLU A 288 -9.66 2.00 11.12
C GLU A 288 -9.67 2.78 12.44
N LEU A 289 -10.56 3.76 12.50
CA LEU A 289 -10.89 4.53 13.69
C LEU A 289 -12.17 3.93 14.29
N SER A 290 -12.35 4.10 15.59
CA SER A 290 -13.49 3.53 16.35
C SER A 290 -14.89 3.92 15.81
N HIS A 291 -14.97 4.85 14.86
CA HIS A 291 -16.21 5.39 14.29
C HIS A 291 -16.24 5.46 12.75
N GLY A 292 -15.33 4.79 12.04
CA GLY A 292 -15.32 4.74 10.56
C GLY A 292 -13.91 4.78 9.96
N TYR A 293 -13.84 5.00 8.65
CA TYR A 293 -12.60 5.11 7.87
C TYR A 293 -12.52 6.51 7.26
N CYS A 294 -11.43 7.24 7.53
CA CYS A 294 -11.09 8.44 6.76
C CYS A 294 -10.46 8.02 5.42
N ASP A 295 -10.73 8.75 4.34
CA ASP A 295 -10.17 8.42 3.03
C ASP A 295 -8.64 8.44 3.05
N PHE A 296 -8.06 9.53 3.58
CA PHE A 296 -6.62 9.67 3.73
C PHE A 296 -6.27 10.28 5.07
N PHE A 297 -5.30 9.65 5.76
CA PHE A 297 -4.54 10.32 6.81
C PHE A 297 -3.07 10.37 6.40
N LEU A 298 -2.56 11.58 6.22
CA LEU A 298 -1.15 11.85 5.98
C LEU A 298 -0.42 11.94 7.33
N LEU A 299 0.09 10.79 7.78
CA LEU A 299 0.82 10.65 9.05
C LEU A 299 2.23 11.22 8.89
N PRO A 300 2.69 12.12 9.77
CA PRO A 300 4.03 12.66 9.67
C PRO A 300 5.09 11.58 9.87
N ASP A 301 6.09 11.54 8.99
CA ASP A 301 7.25 10.65 9.13
C ASP A 301 8.35 11.32 9.97
N HIS A 302 8.11 11.46 11.27
CA HIS A 302 9.05 12.07 12.22
C HIS A 302 10.32 11.24 12.46
N THR A 303 10.38 9.99 11.98
CA THR A 303 11.66 9.26 11.97
C THR A 303 12.66 10.00 11.08
N HIS A 304 12.22 10.49 9.92
CA HIS A 304 13.11 11.03 8.90
C HIS A 304 13.02 12.56 8.78
N TYR A 305 11.85 13.15 9.04
CA TYR A 305 11.57 14.56 8.76
C TYR A 305 10.87 15.25 9.93
N ALA A 306 11.32 16.44 10.30
CA ALA A 306 10.68 17.25 11.33
C ALA A 306 9.48 18.05 10.78
N SER A 307 8.54 17.36 10.13
CA SER A 307 7.30 17.95 9.59
C SER A 307 6.48 18.62 10.70
N GLN A 308 5.88 19.77 10.40
CA GLN A 308 5.12 20.59 11.36
C GLN A 308 3.60 20.41 11.22
N HIS A 309 3.15 19.89 10.08
CA HIS A 309 1.74 19.77 9.72
C HIS A 309 1.37 18.32 9.39
N SER A 310 0.11 17.95 9.58
CA SER A 310 -0.48 16.68 9.16
C SER A 310 -1.90 16.90 8.63
N TYR A 311 -2.43 15.94 7.88
CA TYR A 311 -3.66 16.15 7.11
C TYR A 311 -4.59 14.95 7.17
N ILE A 312 -5.87 15.19 7.48
CA ILE A 312 -6.95 14.29 7.09
C ILE A 312 -7.57 14.87 5.82
N LEU A 313 -7.67 14.06 4.77
CA LEU A 313 -8.38 14.41 3.54
C LEU A 313 -9.63 13.55 3.45
N GLU A 314 -10.77 14.21 3.22
CA GLU A 314 -12.04 13.57 2.90
C GLU A 314 -12.43 13.96 1.47
N LEU A 315 -12.55 12.97 0.59
CA LEU A 315 -12.89 13.16 -0.81
C LEU A 315 -14.34 12.77 -1.00
N LYS A 316 -15.12 13.63 -1.67
CA LYS A 316 -16.51 13.36 -2.00
C LYS A 316 -16.76 13.54 -3.47
N VAL A 317 -17.48 12.59 -4.08
CA VAL A 317 -17.83 12.65 -5.50
C VAL A 317 -19.33 12.49 -5.67
N LEU A 318 -19.93 13.33 -6.52
CA LEU A 318 -21.27 13.11 -7.08
C LEU A 318 -21.18 13.15 -8.60
N SER A 319 -22.03 12.39 -9.28
CA SER A 319 -22.15 12.53 -10.74
C SER A 319 -22.59 13.96 -11.11
N LYS A 320 -22.29 14.40 -12.33
CA LYS A 320 -22.67 15.74 -12.79
C LYS A 320 -24.18 16.00 -12.67
N LYS A 321 -24.99 14.95 -12.83
CA LYS A 321 -26.43 15.00 -12.69
C LYS A 321 -26.86 15.13 -11.23
N GLU A 322 -26.31 14.31 -10.35
CA GLU A 322 -26.71 14.29 -8.93
C GLU A 322 -26.26 15.53 -8.17
N PHE A 323 -25.16 16.17 -8.59
CA PHE A 323 -24.60 17.32 -7.89
C PHE A 323 -25.62 18.46 -7.72
N ASP A 324 -26.36 18.79 -8.78
CA ASP A 324 -27.35 19.88 -8.77
C ASP A 324 -28.78 19.38 -8.44
N GLU A 325 -28.98 18.08 -8.20
CA GLU A 325 -30.30 17.53 -7.86
C GLU A 325 -30.69 17.91 -6.43
N GLU A 326 -31.95 18.29 -6.23
CA GLU A 326 -32.51 18.51 -4.90
C GLU A 326 -32.48 17.23 -4.06
N SER A 327 -32.09 17.38 -2.80
CA SER A 327 -32.19 16.37 -1.78
C SER A 327 -33.66 16.14 -1.41
N LYS A 328 -34.02 14.89 -1.13
CA LYS A 328 -35.40 14.52 -0.75
C LYS A 328 -35.70 14.74 0.73
N ASP A 329 -34.66 14.87 1.55
CA ASP A 329 -34.71 14.78 3.00
C ASP A 329 -33.80 15.80 3.71
N ALA A 330 -33.23 16.76 2.98
CA ALA A 330 -32.44 17.84 3.55
C ALA A 330 -32.97 19.20 3.08
N PHE A 331 -33.17 20.13 4.03
CA PHE A 331 -33.74 21.45 3.80
C PHE A 331 -32.88 22.50 4.49
N HIS A 332 -32.87 23.72 3.95
CA HIS A 332 -32.35 24.91 4.62
C HIS A 332 -33.31 25.33 5.75
N GLU A 333 -32.84 26.21 6.64
CA GLU A 333 -33.65 26.70 7.77
C GLU A 333 -34.92 27.44 7.32
N ASP A 334 -34.93 27.99 6.10
CA ASP A 334 -36.08 28.66 5.49
C ASP A 334 -37.09 27.71 4.83
N GLY A 335 -36.84 26.38 4.88
CA GLY A 335 -37.70 25.35 4.33
C GLY A 335 -37.48 25.04 2.84
N THR A 336 -36.53 25.68 2.16
CA THR A 336 -36.14 25.32 0.79
C THR A 336 -35.31 24.02 0.77
N PRO A 337 -35.46 23.14 -0.23
CA PRO A 337 -34.69 21.91 -0.30
C PRO A 337 -33.22 22.21 -0.59
N LYS A 338 -32.31 21.57 0.15
CA LYS A 338 -30.87 21.57 -0.17
C LYS A 338 -30.63 20.73 -1.41
N THR A 339 -29.58 21.02 -2.17
CA THR A 339 -29.03 20.10 -3.16
C THR A 339 -28.41 18.87 -2.49
N LYS A 340 -28.25 17.77 -3.25
CA LYS A 340 -27.49 16.61 -2.79
C LYS A 340 -26.03 16.95 -2.50
N ALA A 341 -25.43 17.88 -3.26
CA ALA A 341 -24.07 18.35 -3.01
C ALA A 341 -23.94 19.05 -1.65
N GLU A 342 -24.88 19.92 -1.28
CA GLU A 342 -24.89 20.57 0.04
C GLU A 342 -25.09 19.57 1.17
N LYS A 343 -26.02 18.61 1.01
CA LYS A 343 -26.19 17.53 1.99
C LYS A 343 -24.91 16.72 2.18
N GLN A 344 -24.30 16.27 1.08
CA GLN A 344 -23.06 15.48 1.13
C GLN A 344 -21.92 16.28 1.77
N TRP A 345 -21.87 17.59 1.54
CA TRP A 345 -20.90 18.47 2.18
C TRP A 345 -21.09 18.53 3.69
N ASP A 346 -22.33 18.76 4.16
CA ASP A 346 -22.64 18.80 5.60
C ASP A 346 -22.27 17.46 6.28
N GLU A 347 -22.57 16.34 5.62
CA GLU A 347 -22.21 15.00 6.10
C GLU A 347 -20.68 14.80 6.15
N ALA A 348 -19.94 15.29 5.15
CA ALA A 348 -18.48 15.23 5.13
C ALA A 348 -17.83 16.07 6.25
N VAL A 349 -18.38 17.26 6.54
CA VAL A 349 -17.94 18.12 7.65
C VAL A 349 -18.13 17.42 8.99
N GLU A 350 -19.27 16.78 9.20
CA GLU A 350 -19.53 15.98 10.40
C GLU A 350 -18.58 14.78 10.49
N GLN A 351 -18.38 14.09 9.37
CA GLN A 351 -17.52 12.90 9.29
C GLN A 351 -16.06 13.22 9.64
N ILE A 352 -15.46 14.23 9.00
CA ILE A 352 -14.05 14.58 9.20
C ILE A 352 -13.77 15.10 10.61
N LYS A 353 -14.73 15.84 11.22
CA LYS A 353 -14.62 16.31 12.61
C LYS A 353 -14.61 15.13 13.59
N ARG A 354 -15.51 14.16 13.40
CA ARG A 354 -15.55 12.94 14.23
C ARG A 354 -14.25 12.13 14.14
N TYR A 355 -13.64 12.08 12.96
CA TYR A 355 -12.35 11.41 12.79
C TYR A 355 -11.22 12.13 13.52
N ALA A 356 -11.15 13.45 13.39
CA ALA A 356 -10.13 14.25 14.05
C ALA A 356 -10.19 14.19 15.60
N GLU A 357 -11.36 13.96 16.18
CA GLU A 357 -11.55 13.80 17.63
C GLU A 357 -11.17 12.40 18.16
N ALA A 358 -10.92 11.42 17.29
CA ALA A 358 -10.61 10.06 17.73
C ALA A 358 -9.28 10.05 18.51
N PRO A 359 -9.20 9.44 19.72
CA PRO A 359 -7.99 9.44 20.55
C PRO A 359 -6.73 8.90 19.85
N ARG A 360 -6.94 8.01 18.87
CA ARG A 360 -5.87 7.44 18.05
C ARG A 360 -5.23 8.49 17.13
N VAL A 361 -6.00 9.45 16.61
CA VAL A 361 -5.49 10.53 15.74
C VAL A 361 -4.54 11.44 16.52
N GLU A 362 -4.87 11.74 17.78
CA GLU A 362 -4.00 12.54 18.65
C GLU A 362 -2.62 11.90 18.84
N ALA A 363 -2.56 10.59 19.07
CA ALA A 363 -1.31 9.85 19.17
C ALA A 363 -0.54 9.81 17.84
N LEU A 364 -1.27 9.74 16.72
CA LEU A 364 -0.71 9.58 15.39
C LEU A 364 -0.22 10.89 14.76
N ARG A 365 -0.78 12.05 15.11
CA ARG A 365 -0.32 13.34 14.60
C ARG A 365 1.01 13.81 15.22
N GLN A 366 1.47 13.15 16.29
CA GLN A 366 2.80 13.36 16.90
C GLN A 366 3.15 14.85 17.16
N GLY A 367 2.16 15.64 17.59
CA GLY A 367 2.34 17.06 17.91
C GLY A 367 2.27 18.03 16.72
N THR A 368 2.08 17.54 15.49
CA THR A 368 1.86 18.40 14.32
C THR A 368 0.52 19.12 14.36
N THR A 369 0.41 20.22 13.62
CA THR A 369 -0.86 20.90 13.36
C THR A 369 -1.69 20.07 12.39
N LEU A 370 -2.86 19.61 12.85
CA LEU A 370 -3.75 18.77 12.04
C LEU A 370 -4.71 19.63 11.22
N HIS A 371 -4.62 19.51 9.91
CA HIS A 371 -5.53 20.12 8.94
C HIS A 371 -6.60 19.12 8.52
N LYS A 372 -7.85 19.59 8.42
CA LYS A 372 -9.02 18.78 8.04
C LYS A 372 -9.56 19.30 6.71
N ILE A 373 -9.18 18.67 5.61
CA ILE A 373 -9.51 19.16 4.28
C ILE A 373 -10.60 18.30 3.65
N ILE A 374 -11.63 18.95 3.14
CA ILE A 374 -12.68 18.30 2.34
C ILE A 374 -12.52 18.74 0.89
N MET A 375 -12.53 17.79 -0.03
CA MET A 375 -12.54 18.03 -1.47
C MET A 375 -13.79 17.42 -2.09
N GLN A 376 -14.67 18.25 -2.65
CA GLN A 376 -15.90 17.81 -3.28
C GLN A 376 -15.83 17.98 -4.80
N PHE A 377 -16.10 16.90 -5.52
CA PHE A 377 -16.03 16.82 -6.97
C PHE A 377 -17.41 16.65 -7.61
N LYS A 378 -17.60 17.36 -8.73
CA LYS A 378 -18.72 17.22 -9.66
C LYS A 378 -18.27 16.41 -10.87
N GLY A 379 -18.54 15.10 -10.84
CA GLY A 379 -17.89 14.15 -11.73
C GLY A 379 -16.39 14.11 -11.44
N TRP A 380 -15.58 14.54 -12.40
CA TRP A 380 -14.11 14.63 -12.26
C TRP A 380 -13.59 16.05 -12.00
N GLU A 381 -14.46 17.05 -11.98
CA GLU A 381 -14.11 18.45 -11.77
C GLU A 381 -14.21 18.80 -10.28
N LEU A 382 -13.18 19.44 -9.71
CA LEU A 382 -13.24 19.93 -8.34
C LEU A 382 -14.25 21.08 -8.27
N ALA A 383 -15.27 20.94 -7.43
CA ALA A 383 -16.32 21.93 -7.27
C ALA A 383 -16.11 22.78 -6.01
N ARG A 384 -15.60 22.18 -4.94
CA ARG A 384 -15.36 22.85 -3.65
C ARG A 384 -14.21 22.19 -2.91
N MET A 385 -13.37 22.99 -2.25
CA MET A 385 -12.29 22.51 -1.40
C MET A 385 -12.08 23.49 -0.25
N GLU A 386 -12.16 23.01 1.01
CA GLU A 386 -12.06 23.85 2.20
C GLU A 386 -11.43 23.09 3.38
N GLU A 387 -10.80 23.85 4.28
CA GLU A 387 -10.40 23.40 5.62
C GLU A 387 -11.50 23.72 6.62
N VAL A 388 -11.86 22.76 7.51
CA VAL A 388 -13.05 22.84 8.39
C VAL A 388 -12.81 22.61 9.87
#